data_AF-A0A2E5IZ90-F1
#
_entry.id   AF-A0A2E5IZ90-F1
#
_cell.length_a   1.000
_cell.length_b   1.000
_cell.length_c   1.000
_cell.angle_alpha   90.00
_cell.angle_beta   90.00
_cell.angle_gamma   90.00
#
_symmetry.space_group_name_H-M   'P 1'
#
loop_
_entity.id
_entity.type
_entity.pdbx_description
1 polymer ?
#
loop_
_entity_poly.entity_id
_entity_poly.type
_entity_poly.pdbx_seq_one_letter_code
_entity_poly.pdbx_strand_id
1 'polypeptide(L)'
;MHRRKALQGLASASLASITSITTLGCSTTEDNPDVSVLLTLSEVLTGKHRIPFTLINKDGSRIHGATIKAYFYKLQDQHDEFMFSTTVAEHSIAISQNHIHKDGEVHEHLHNSDYYLAVGKAFEPGLWRANLEIQPTNGRDYTKSTFFDVQDQSQTPMIGDPIPPSVNPVIVDPGDIANISTADPPVAGMYRHTVAACLDRAEPMVIAFSTPAFCRSQMCGPVTAVAAELYNRWQDHVRFIHIEPFDLVAARTDGQLTFTPVAREWNLKTEPWIFVIDTGGHVAARFEGIVSAEELEPAIEAIAVTTRT
;
A
#
# COMPACT_ATOMS: atom_id res chain seq x y z
N MET A 1 76.52 40.18 -27.99
CA MET A 1 76.54 40.95 -26.73
C MET A 1 75.84 40.09 -25.67
N HIS A 2 76.62 39.49 -24.75
CA HIS A 2 76.52 39.66 -23.27
C HIS A 2 75.20 39.14 -22.66
N ARG A 3 75.12 38.30 -21.61
CA ARG A 3 75.99 37.58 -20.66
C ARG A 3 75.05 36.51 -20.04
N ARG A 4 75.40 35.23 -19.93
CA ARG A 4 76.08 34.54 -18.80
C ARG A 4 75.39 34.57 -17.42
N LYS A 5 75.26 33.35 -16.87
CA LYS A 5 75.19 32.84 -15.47
C LYS A 5 73.78 32.56 -14.94
N ALA A 6 73.37 31.35 -14.52
CA ALA A 6 73.99 30.16 -13.88
C ALA A 6 73.71 30.06 -12.36
N LEU A 7 73.28 28.85 -12.00
CA LEU A 7 73.40 28.11 -10.73
C LEU A 7 72.43 28.38 -9.56
N GLN A 8 71.63 27.33 -9.32
CA GLN A 8 71.57 26.49 -8.09
C GLN A 8 71.30 27.14 -6.73
N GLY A 9 70.26 26.61 -6.08
CA GLY A 9 70.06 26.62 -4.64
C GLY A 9 68.90 25.71 -4.24
N LEU A 10 69.22 24.48 -3.80
CA LEU A 10 68.30 23.57 -3.12
C LEU A 10 67.93 24.13 -1.74
N ALA A 11 66.65 24.02 -1.35
CA ALA A 11 66.27 23.71 0.02
C ALA A 11 64.83 23.18 0.06
N SER A 12 64.71 21.96 0.60
CA SER A 12 63.50 21.17 0.85
C SER A 12 62.52 21.86 1.80
N ALA A 13 61.21 21.61 1.64
CA ALA A 13 60.33 21.19 2.74
C ALA A 13 58.92 20.82 2.26
N SER A 14 58.49 19.65 2.72
CA SER A 14 57.13 19.11 2.91
C SER A 14 56.16 18.99 1.73
N LEU A 15 56.07 17.74 1.26
CA LEU A 15 54.84 17.13 0.77
C LEU A 15 53.72 17.26 1.83
N ALA A 16 52.59 17.84 1.43
CA ALA A 16 51.30 17.52 2.02
C ALA A 16 50.41 16.98 0.89
N SER A 17 50.58 15.69 0.60
CA SER A 17 49.60 14.94 -0.18
C SER A 17 48.32 14.88 0.64
N ILE A 18 47.31 15.64 0.23
CA ILE A 18 45.94 15.44 0.72
C ILE A 18 45.41 14.22 -0.03
N THR A 19 45.78 13.04 0.46
CA THR A 19 45.10 11.80 0.11
C THR A 19 43.78 11.84 0.86
N SER A 20 42.71 12.29 0.20
CA SER A 20 41.36 12.01 0.66
C SER A 20 41.18 10.50 0.65
N ILE A 21 41.33 9.88 1.82
CA ILE A 21 40.94 8.50 2.05
C ILE A 21 39.41 8.51 2.05
N THR A 22 38.80 8.39 0.86
CA THR A 22 37.46 7.80 0.78
C THR A 22 37.63 6.35 1.19
N THR A 23 37.38 6.06 2.46
CA THR A 23 37.04 4.71 2.89
C THR A 23 35.75 4.34 2.15
N LEU A 24 35.91 3.67 1.00
CA LEU A 24 34.90 2.76 0.49
C LEU A 24 34.79 1.67 1.55
N GLY A 25 33.88 1.88 2.50
CA GLY A 25 33.39 0.80 3.35
C GLY A 25 32.76 -0.23 2.43
N CYS A 26 33.56 -1.23 2.05
CA CYS A 26 33.07 -2.44 1.42
C CYS A 26 32.25 -3.14 2.52
N SER A 27 30.95 -2.88 2.57
CA SER A 27 30.05 -3.63 3.44
C SER A 27 30.10 -5.08 2.96
N THR A 28 30.75 -5.94 3.72
CA THR A 28 30.71 -7.37 3.49
C THR A 28 29.25 -7.82 3.57
N THR A 29 28.87 -8.75 2.70
CA THR A 29 27.53 -9.33 2.59
C THR A 29 27.04 -10.03 3.87
N GLU A 30 27.88 -10.16 4.90
CA GLU A 30 27.56 -10.76 6.20
C GLU A 30 26.73 -9.85 7.14
N ASP A 31 26.59 -8.55 6.83
CA ASP A 31 26.00 -7.57 7.76
C ASP A 31 24.60 -7.03 7.38
N ASN A 32 23.99 -7.53 6.30
CA ASN A 32 22.64 -7.10 5.93
C ASN A 32 21.59 -7.95 6.67
N PRO A 33 20.75 -7.37 7.57
CA PRO A 33 19.79 -8.14 8.35
C PRO A 33 18.81 -8.89 7.43
N ASP A 34 18.32 -10.05 7.89
CA ASP A 34 17.36 -10.90 7.16
C ASP A 34 15.96 -10.27 7.19
N VAL A 35 15.82 -9.17 6.45
CA VAL A 35 14.61 -8.34 6.31
C VAL A 35 14.13 -8.38 4.87
N SER A 36 12.84 -8.62 4.70
CA SER A 36 12.16 -8.59 3.41
C SER A 36 11.34 -7.33 3.25
N VAL A 37 11.30 -6.79 2.02
CA VAL A 37 10.42 -5.68 1.63
C VAL A 37 9.22 -6.29 0.93
N LEU A 38 8.06 -6.26 1.57
CA LEU A 38 6.82 -6.78 1.00
C LEU A 38 5.99 -5.63 0.45
N LEU A 39 5.94 -5.51 -0.88
CA LEU A 39 4.99 -4.62 -1.55
C LEU A 39 3.57 -5.14 -1.31
N THR A 40 2.64 -4.26 -0.95
CA THR A 40 1.24 -4.67 -0.70
C THR A 40 0.33 -4.40 -1.90
N LEU A 41 0.92 -4.23 -3.09
CA LEU A 41 0.26 -3.90 -4.35
C LEU A 41 0.83 -4.79 -5.45
N SER A 42 0.06 -4.98 -6.52
CA SER A 42 0.47 -5.71 -7.72
C SER A 42 0.59 -4.81 -8.94
N GLU A 43 -0.08 -3.66 -8.94
CA GLU A 43 -0.07 -2.74 -10.07
C GLU A 43 0.66 -1.45 -9.72
N VAL A 44 1.77 -1.21 -10.41
CA VAL A 44 2.41 0.12 -10.45
C VAL A 44 2.23 0.68 -11.86
N LEU A 45 1.54 1.81 -11.95
CA LEU A 45 1.30 2.50 -13.22
C LEU A 45 2.29 3.64 -13.48
N THR A 46 2.34 4.06 -14.74
CA THR A 46 3.08 5.25 -15.17
C THR A 46 2.62 6.52 -14.47
N GLY A 47 3.54 7.50 -14.36
CA GLY A 47 3.29 8.77 -13.70
C GLY A 47 3.47 8.70 -12.18
N LYS A 48 2.58 9.36 -11.43
CA LYS A 48 2.61 9.37 -9.97
C LYS A 48 1.94 8.11 -9.45
N HIS A 49 2.58 7.42 -8.50
CA HIS A 49 2.01 6.21 -7.92
C HIS A 49 2.30 6.07 -6.44
N ARG A 50 1.33 5.49 -5.74
CA ARG A 50 1.44 5.06 -4.34
C ARG A 50 2.13 3.70 -4.28
N ILE A 51 3.17 3.57 -3.46
CA ILE A 51 3.91 2.31 -3.26
C ILE A 51 3.90 1.96 -1.76
N PRO A 52 2.81 1.36 -1.24
CA PRO A 52 2.76 0.82 0.11
C PRO A 52 3.60 -0.45 0.23
N PHE A 53 4.32 -0.57 1.33
CA PHE A 53 5.08 -1.78 1.66
C PHE A 53 5.22 -1.97 3.16
N THR A 54 5.56 -3.19 3.56
CA THR A 54 5.94 -3.51 4.93
C THR A 54 7.35 -4.08 4.95
N LEU A 55 8.06 -3.87 6.06
CA LEU A 55 9.33 -4.51 6.33
C LEU A 55 9.08 -5.70 7.27
N ILE A 56 9.56 -6.88 6.89
CA ILE A 56 9.30 -8.12 7.63
C ILE A 56 10.62 -8.78 7.98
N ASN A 57 10.85 -9.02 9.27
CA ASN A 57 11.96 -9.82 9.77
C ASN A 57 11.78 -11.29 9.41
N LYS A 58 12.87 -12.07 9.42
CA LYS A 58 12.85 -13.52 9.22
C LYS A 58 11.82 -14.28 10.07
N ASP A 59 11.57 -13.83 11.29
CA ASP A 59 10.61 -14.43 12.21
C ASP A 59 9.14 -14.07 11.90
N GLY A 60 8.91 -13.28 10.85
CA GLY A 60 7.59 -12.80 10.43
C GLY A 60 7.14 -11.52 11.15
N SER A 61 7.89 -11.02 12.13
CA SER A 61 7.56 -9.75 12.78
C SER A 61 7.75 -8.57 11.83
N ARG A 62 6.85 -7.59 11.92
CA ARG A 62 6.94 -6.36 11.14
C ARG A 62 7.92 -5.39 11.81
N ILE A 63 8.64 -4.61 11.00
CA ILE A 63 9.54 -3.56 11.48
C ILE A 63 8.83 -2.22 11.40
N HIS A 64 8.82 -1.51 12.52
CA HIS A 64 8.11 -0.25 12.73
C HIS A 64 9.08 0.83 13.21
N GLY A 65 8.73 2.10 13.03
CA GLY A 65 9.51 3.26 13.50
C GLY A 65 10.78 3.55 12.69
N ALA A 66 10.98 2.89 11.54
CA ALA A 66 12.19 3.09 10.75
C ALA A 66 12.11 4.38 9.94
N THR A 67 13.21 5.14 9.92
CA THR A 67 13.36 6.23 8.95
C THR A 67 13.86 5.65 7.64
N ILE A 68 13.12 5.87 6.54
CA ILE A 68 13.44 5.27 5.24
C ILE A 68 13.54 6.34 4.16
N LYS A 69 14.58 6.23 3.33
CA LYS A 69 14.71 6.96 2.07
C LYS A 69 14.77 5.96 0.91
N ALA A 70 13.89 6.14 -0.07
CA ALA A 70 13.80 5.29 -1.23
C ALA A 70 14.44 5.96 -2.45
N TYR A 71 15.26 5.20 -3.19
CA TYR A 71 15.90 5.60 -4.44
C TYR A 71 15.40 4.68 -5.54
N PHE A 72 14.81 5.27 -6.58
CA PHE A 72 14.18 4.53 -7.67
C PHE A 72 15.07 4.57 -8.91
N TYR A 73 15.27 3.38 -9.48
CA TYR A 73 16.07 3.17 -10.67
C TYR A 73 15.24 2.45 -11.72
N LYS A 74 15.31 2.92 -12.97
CA LYS A 74 14.78 2.21 -14.13
C LYS A 74 15.82 1.22 -14.62
N LEU A 75 15.45 -0.06 -14.74
CA LEU A 75 16.38 -1.10 -15.19
C LEU A 75 16.54 -1.01 -16.71
N GLN A 76 17.79 -1.10 -17.17
CA GLN A 76 18.16 -1.17 -18.57
C GLN A 76 19.23 -2.24 -18.76
N ASP A 77 19.46 -2.66 -20.01
CA ASP A 77 20.34 -3.79 -20.32
C ASP A 77 21.80 -3.62 -19.84
N GLN A 78 22.30 -2.39 -19.76
CA GLN A 78 23.72 -2.12 -19.44
C GLN A 78 23.93 -1.41 -18.10
N HIS A 79 23.02 -0.51 -17.70
CA HIS A 79 23.09 0.17 -16.41
C HIS A 79 21.71 0.57 -15.92
N ASP A 80 21.48 0.43 -14.61
CA ASP A 80 20.29 0.98 -13.98
C ASP A 80 20.38 2.52 -13.99
N GLU A 81 19.38 3.19 -14.53
CA GLU A 81 19.30 4.63 -14.55
C GLU A 81 18.66 5.13 -13.24
N PHE A 82 19.37 5.94 -12.46
CA PHE A 82 18.78 6.63 -11.32
C PHE A 82 17.77 7.67 -11.82
N MET A 83 16.54 7.59 -11.33
CA MET A 83 15.46 8.47 -11.78
C MET A 83 15.12 9.52 -10.71
N PHE A 84 14.85 9.08 -9.48
CA PHE A 84 14.51 9.98 -8.38
C PHE A 84 14.64 9.30 -7.02
N SER A 85 14.58 10.10 -5.95
CA SER A 85 14.42 9.61 -4.58
C SER A 85 13.27 10.31 -3.86
N THR A 86 12.76 9.67 -2.81
CA THR A 86 11.75 10.23 -1.91
C THR A 86 11.99 9.77 -0.48
N THR A 87 11.61 10.63 0.47
CA THR A 87 11.38 10.18 1.84
C THR A 87 10.12 9.32 1.86
N VAL A 88 10.14 8.29 2.70
CA VAL A 88 9.03 7.37 2.89
C VAL A 88 8.34 7.73 4.21
N ALA A 89 7.02 7.83 4.18
CA ALA A 89 6.22 8.06 5.38
C ALA A 89 5.83 6.72 6.01
N GLU A 90 5.86 6.64 7.34
CA GLU A 90 5.23 5.54 8.06
C GLU A 90 3.79 5.93 8.41
N HIS A 91 2.88 4.98 8.24
CA HIS A 91 1.46 5.12 8.55
C HIS A 91 1.06 3.97 9.47
N SER A 92 0.17 4.26 10.42
CA SER A 92 -0.35 3.30 11.37
C SER A 92 -1.86 3.17 11.22
N ILE A 93 -2.36 1.95 11.04
CA ILE A 93 -3.78 1.67 11.12
C ILE A 93 -4.07 1.08 12.50
N ALA A 94 -4.83 1.81 13.31
CA ALA A 94 -5.31 1.30 14.58
C ALA A 94 -6.44 0.29 14.32
N ILE A 95 -6.21 -0.98 14.64
CA ILE A 95 -7.21 -2.04 14.51
C ILE A 95 -7.64 -2.41 15.92
N SER A 96 -8.93 -2.21 16.21
CA SER A 96 -9.55 -2.81 17.37
C SER A 96 -9.75 -4.30 17.10
N GLN A 97 -9.00 -5.16 17.81
CA GLN A 97 -9.27 -6.59 17.85
C GLN A 97 -9.80 -6.96 19.23
N ASN A 98 -11.02 -7.47 19.26
CA ASN A 98 -11.54 -8.17 20.43
C ASN A 98 -10.94 -9.58 20.45
N HIS A 99 -10.29 -9.97 21.54
CA HIS A 99 -9.95 -11.38 21.75
C HIS A 99 -10.38 -11.85 23.13
N ILE A 100 -10.67 -13.16 23.21
CA ILE A 100 -11.12 -13.83 24.43
C ILE A 100 -9.88 -14.40 25.11
N HIS A 101 -9.61 -13.96 26.34
CA HIS A 101 -8.56 -14.56 27.17
C HIS A 101 -8.98 -15.97 27.64
N LYS A 102 -8.02 -16.76 28.13
CA LYS A 102 -8.27 -18.14 28.63
C LYS A 102 -9.31 -18.21 29.76
N ASP A 103 -9.61 -17.09 30.41
CA ASP A 103 -10.60 -16.91 31.47
C ASP A 103 -12.01 -16.57 30.94
N GLY A 104 -12.18 -16.36 29.64
CA GLY A 104 -13.45 -16.04 29.00
C GLY A 104 -13.79 -14.55 28.92
N GLU A 105 -12.91 -13.67 29.41
CA GLU A 105 -13.11 -12.22 29.27
C GLU A 105 -12.72 -11.75 27.86
N VAL A 106 -13.54 -10.87 27.27
CA VAL A 106 -13.26 -10.20 26.00
C VAL A 106 -12.49 -8.93 26.31
N HIS A 107 -11.24 -8.84 25.85
CA HIS A 107 -10.46 -7.60 25.88
C HIS A 107 -10.29 -7.05 24.48
N GLU A 108 -10.51 -5.73 24.36
CA GLU A 108 -10.15 -4.96 23.18
C GLU A 108 -8.65 -4.66 23.22
N HIS A 109 -7.90 -5.19 22.25
CA HIS A 109 -6.53 -4.78 22.02
C HIS A 109 -6.48 -3.94 20.75
N LEU A 110 -5.99 -2.72 20.89
CA LEU A 110 -5.61 -1.91 19.74
C LEU A 110 -4.31 -2.49 19.18
N HIS A 111 -4.38 -3.16 18.04
CA HIS A 111 -3.22 -3.59 17.29
C HIS A 111 -2.97 -2.61 16.15
N ASN A 112 -1.76 -2.06 16.06
CA ASN A 112 -1.40 -1.21 14.95
C ASN A 112 -0.87 -2.04 13.80
N SER A 113 -1.48 -1.91 12.62
CA SER A 113 -0.90 -2.38 11.37
C SER A 113 -0.17 -1.24 10.70
N ASP A 114 1.13 -1.11 10.99
CA ASP A 114 1.93 -0.10 10.33
C ASP A 114 2.41 -0.57 8.96
N TYR A 115 2.60 0.41 8.08
CA TYR A 115 3.18 0.25 6.77
C TYR A 115 3.91 1.52 6.38
N TYR A 116 4.76 1.38 5.38
CA TYR A 116 5.51 2.47 4.80
C TYR A 116 4.93 2.83 3.44
N LEU A 117 4.85 4.12 3.17
CA LEU A 117 4.33 4.67 1.93
C LEU A 117 5.41 5.50 1.22
N ALA A 118 5.86 5.00 0.07
CA ALA A 118 6.63 5.80 -0.87
C ALA A 118 5.70 6.35 -1.95
N VAL A 119 5.90 7.62 -2.32
CA VAL A 119 5.19 8.25 -3.45
C VAL A 119 6.14 8.37 -4.63
N GLY A 120 5.87 7.56 -5.67
CA GLY A 120 6.48 7.68 -6.97
C GLY A 120 6.06 8.97 -7.67
N LYS A 121 7.00 9.63 -8.34
CA LYS A 121 6.76 10.95 -8.92
C LYS A 121 6.54 10.93 -10.43
N ALA A 122 7.27 10.06 -11.13
CA ALA A 122 7.27 9.98 -12.59
C ALA A 122 7.78 8.62 -13.04
N PHE A 123 6.99 7.57 -12.82
CA PHE A 123 7.30 6.25 -13.36
C PHE A 123 7.04 6.19 -14.86
N GLU A 124 7.86 5.42 -15.55
CA GLU A 124 7.75 5.09 -16.96
C GLU A 124 7.66 3.57 -17.11
N PRO A 125 7.11 3.05 -18.22
CA PRO A 125 6.95 1.62 -18.42
C PRO A 125 8.26 0.85 -18.33
N GLY A 126 8.16 -0.38 -17.81
CA GLY A 126 9.25 -1.34 -17.71
C GLY A 126 9.62 -1.69 -16.28
N LEU A 127 10.74 -2.40 -16.11
CA LEU A 127 11.17 -2.92 -14.82
C LEU A 127 11.91 -1.87 -13.99
N TRP A 128 11.60 -1.80 -12.70
CA TRP A 128 12.21 -0.86 -11.76
C TRP A 128 12.79 -1.57 -10.54
N ARG A 129 13.79 -0.92 -9.94
CA ARG A 129 14.31 -1.26 -8.61
C ARG A 129 14.14 -0.07 -7.68
N ALA A 130 13.61 -0.32 -6.49
CA ALA A 130 13.70 0.60 -5.37
C ALA A 130 14.79 0.12 -4.40
N ASN A 131 15.79 0.96 -4.16
CA ASN A 131 16.74 0.78 -3.06
C ASN A 131 16.28 1.60 -1.87
N LEU A 132 16.11 0.94 -0.73
CA LEU A 132 15.68 1.52 0.53
C LEU A 132 16.88 1.64 1.45
N GLU A 133 17.29 2.87 1.76
CA GLU A 133 18.17 3.16 2.90
C GLU A 133 17.30 3.17 4.16
N ILE A 134 17.52 2.21 5.05
CA ILE A 134 16.68 1.95 6.22
C ILE A 134 17.50 2.21 7.48
N GLN A 135 17.05 3.18 8.27
CA GLN A 135 17.56 3.48 9.60
C GLN A 135 16.53 2.97 10.63
N PRO A 136 16.72 1.77 11.20
CA PRO A 136 15.80 1.23 12.21
C PRO A 136 15.92 2.01 13.52
N THR A 137 14.89 1.93 14.37
CA THR A 137 14.90 2.51 15.73
C THR A 137 16.03 1.94 16.59
N ASN A 138 16.32 0.64 16.41
CA ASN A 138 17.38 -0.07 17.10
C ASN A 138 18.19 -0.88 16.08
N GLY A 139 19.51 -0.84 16.21
CA GLY A 139 20.43 -1.56 15.32
C GLY A 139 21.25 -0.63 14.44
N ARG A 140 21.86 -1.20 13.40
CA ARG A 140 22.65 -0.44 12.42
C ARG A 140 21.81 -0.20 11.17
N ASP A 141 22.13 0.87 10.45
CA ASP A 141 21.55 1.17 9.15
C ASP A 141 21.86 0.05 8.15
N TYR A 142 20.92 -0.20 7.24
CA TYR A 142 21.08 -1.20 6.19
C TYR A 142 20.31 -0.81 4.93
N THR A 143 20.58 -1.54 3.84
CA THR A 143 19.92 -1.31 2.55
C THR A 143 19.20 -2.56 2.08
N LYS A 144 17.97 -2.37 1.58
CA LYS A 144 17.20 -3.42 0.90
C LYS A 144 16.76 -2.97 -0.47
N SER A 145 16.65 -3.92 -1.39
CA SER A 145 16.14 -3.68 -2.73
C SER A 145 14.86 -4.46 -2.94
N THR A 146 13.92 -3.85 -3.66
CA THR A 146 12.75 -4.53 -4.22
C THR A 146 12.60 -4.15 -5.68
N PHE A 147 11.93 -5.01 -6.44
CA PHE A 147 11.74 -4.85 -7.88
C PHE A 147 10.25 -4.93 -8.19
N PHE A 148 9.82 -4.15 -9.18
CA PHE A 148 8.44 -4.16 -9.65
C PHE A 148 8.41 -3.71 -11.10
N ASP A 149 7.40 -4.19 -11.83
CA ASP A 149 7.15 -3.79 -13.21
C ASP A 149 6.15 -2.62 -13.23
N VAL A 150 6.47 -1.60 -14.02
CA VAL A 150 5.59 -0.45 -14.24
C VAL A 150 4.84 -0.66 -15.54
N GLN A 151 3.51 -0.64 -15.44
CA GLN A 151 2.59 -0.88 -16.54
C GLN A 151 2.03 0.45 -17.08
N ASP A 152 1.80 0.50 -18.40
CA ASP A 152 1.14 1.65 -19.05
C ASP A 152 -0.37 1.70 -18.82
N GLN A 153 -0.98 0.54 -18.61
CA GLN A 153 -2.42 0.38 -18.56
C GLN A 153 -2.80 -0.43 -17.34
N SER A 154 -3.85 0.03 -16.67
CA SER A 154 -4.46 -0.75 -15.61
C SER A 154 -5.33 -1.87 -16.18
N GLN A 155 -5.41 -2.96 -15.42
CA GLN A 155 -6.37 -4.01 -15.67
C GLN A 155 -7.68 -3.79 -14.89
N THR A 156 -7.68 -2.95 -13.87
CA THR A 156 -8.85 -2.62 -13.05
C THR A 156 -9.38 -1.22 -13.42
N PRO A 157 -10.61 -0.85 -13.03
CA PRO A 157 -11.16 0.47 -13.35
C PRO A 157 -10.22 1.62 -12.94
N MET A 158 -9.97 2.55 -13.86
CA MET A 158 -9.13 3.73 -13.62
C MET A 158 -9.94 4.92 -13.16
N ILE A 159 -9.26 5.90 -12.57
CA ILE A 159 -9.88 7.20 -12.25
C ILE A 159 -10.52 7.79 -13.51
N GLY A 160 -11.81 8.14 -13.41
CA GLY A 160 -12.64 8.64 -14.51
C GLY A 160 -13.40 7.56 -15.28
N ASP A 161 -13.07 6.29 -15.13
CA ASP A 161 -13.80 5.20 -15.80
C ASP A 161 -15.16 4.97 -15.13
N PRO A 162 -16.19 4.57 -15.89
CA PRO A 162 -17.41 4.02 -15.32
C PRO A 162 -17.13 2.66 -14.68
N ILE A 163 -17.92 2.29 -13.68
CA ILE A 163 -17.82 0.99 -13.01
C ILE A 163 -18.88 -0.01 -13.51
N PRO A 164 -18.63 -1.33 -13.41
CA PRO A 164 -19.66 -2.32 -13.70
C PRO A 164 -20.82 -2.22 -12.69
N PRO A 165 -22.09 -2.35 -13.14
CA PRO A 165 -23.26 -2.33 -12.27
C PRO A 165 -23.45 -3.67 -11.56
N SER A 166 -22.51 -3.99 -10.67
CA SER A 166 -22.45 -5.30 -10.03
C SER A 166 -23.64 -5.55 -9.09
N VAL A 167 -24.16 -6.77 -9.15
CA VAL A 167 -25.17 -7.29 -8.21
C VAL A 167 -24.46 -8.12 -7.14
N ASN A 168 -23.78 -7.43 -6.22
CA ASN A 168 -23.13 -8.08 -5.08
C ASN A 168 -24.16 -8.64 -4.08
N PRO A 169 -23.75 -9.64 -3.26
CA PRO A 169 -24.59 -10.10 -2.16
C PRO A 169 -24.95 -8.95 -1.20
N VAL A 170 -26.18 -8.98 -0.70
CA VAL A 170 -26.71 -8.08 0.33
C VAL A 170 -27.36 -8.93 1.42
N ILE A 171 -27.45 -8.39 2.64
CA ILE A 171 -28.21 -9.05 3.71
C ILE A 171 -29.71 -8.96 3.42
N VAL A 172 -30.41 -10.08 3.51
CA VAL A 172 -31.88 -10.12 3.52
C VAL A 172 -32.35 -10.14 4.98
N ASP A 173 -31.77 -11.03 5.77
CA ASP A 173 -31.93 -11.11 7.22
C ASP A 173 -30.60 -10.84 7.95
N PRO A 174 -30.62 -10.30 9.19
CA PRO A 174 -29.39 -10.00 9.93
C PRO A 174 -28.45 -11.21 10.12
N GLY A 175 -29.01 -12.44 10.17
CA GLY A 175 -28.23 -13.67 10.30
C GLY A 175 -27.43 -14.06 9.05
N ASP A 176 -27.73 -13.46 7.90
CA ASP A 176 -27.10 -13.81 6.61
C ASP A 176 -25.68 -13.26 6.47
N ILE A 177 -25.29 -12.30 7.31
CA ILE A 177 -24.03 -11.58 7.15
C ILE A 177 -22.82 -12.53 7.18
N ALA A 178 -22.89 -13.59 7.98
CA ALA A 178 -21.86 -14.62 8.06
C ALA A 178 -21.72 -15.44 6.77
N ASN A 179 -22.75 -15.48 5.92
CA ASN A 179 -22.69 -16.16 4.62
C ASN A 179 -21.98 -15.33 3.55
N ILE A 180 -21.95 -14.00 3.72
CA ILE A 180 -21.46 -13.07 2.69
C ILE A 180 -20.22 -12.27 3.13
N SER A 181 -19.81 -12.39 4.39
CA SER A 181 -18.65 -11.71 4.95
C SER A 181 -17.91 -12.54 5.99
N THR A 182 -16.62 -12.28 6.08
CA THR A 182 -15.69 -12.78 7.10
C THR A 182 -15.16 -11.68 8.00
N ALA A 183 -15.65 -10.44 7.84
CA ALA A 183 -15.33 -9.34 8.74
C ALA A 183 -15.86 -9.62 10.16
N ASP A 184 -15.07 -9.29 11.17
CA ASP A 184 -15.43 -9.48 12.58
C ASP A 184 -14.99 -8.27 13.44
N PRO A 185 -15.94 -7.52 14.06
CA PRO A 185 -17.37 -7.61 13.84
C PRO A 185 -17.77 -7.06 12.47
N PRO A 186 -18.79 -7.61 11.81
CA PRO A 186 -19.25 -7.07 10.53
C PRO A 186 -20.13 -5.82 10.72
N VAL A 187 -19.96 -4.82 9.86
CA VAL A 187 -20.80 -3.61 9.85
C VAL A 187 -22.01 -3.83 8.93
N ALA A 188 -23.17 -4.18 9.49
CA ALA A 188 -24.37 -4.54 8.73
C ALA A 188 -24.80 -3.50 7.66
N GLY A 189 -24.55 -2.21 7.92
CA GLY A 189 -24.83 -1.14 6.96
C GLY A 189 -24.08 -1.26 5.63
N MET A 190 -22.88 -1.86 5.64
CA MET A 190 -22.05 -2.05 4.45
C MET A 190 -22.54 -3.18 3.52
N TYR A 191 -23.66 -3.84 3.84
CA TYR A 191 -24.22 -4.96 3.08
C TYR A 191 -25.68 -4.75 2.70
N ARG A 192 -26.18 -3.51 2.72
CA ARG A 192 -27.59 -3.20 2.46
C ARG A 192 -27.90 -2.89 0.99
N HIS A 193 -26.86 -2.63 0.20
CA HIS A 193 -26.99 -2.11 -1.16
C HIS A 193 -26.11 -2.87 -2.13
N THR A 194 -26.62 -3.05 -3.34
CA THR A 194 -25.81 -3.48 -4.47
C THR A 194 -25.15 -2.26 -5.13
N VAL A 195 -24.01 -2.47 -5.77
CA VAL A 195 -23.37 -1.44 -6.61
C VAL A 195 -24.34 -0.94 -7.67
N ALA A 196 -25.05 -1.85 -8.35
CA ALA A 196 -26.07 -1.52 -9.35
C ALA A 196 -27.15 -0.56 -8.81
N ALA A 197 -27.70 -0.84 -7.61
CA ALA A 197 -28.77 -0.02 -7.04
C ALA A 197 -28.30 1.39 -6.66
N CYS A 198 -27.05 1.52 -6.21
CA CYS A 198 -26.46 2.84 -5.92
C CYS A 198 -26.24 3.64 -7.21
N LEU A 199 -25.78 3.00 -8.30
CA LEU A 199 -25.62 3.64 -9.61
C LEU A 199 -26.97 4.13 -10.15
N ASP A 200 -28.02 3.30 -10.10
CA ASP A 200 -29.37 3.68 -10.55
C ASP A 200 -29.93 4.90 -9.80
N ARG A 201 -29.49 5.10 -8.55
CA ARG A 201 -29.93 6.21 -7.68
C ARG A 201 -28.97 7.39 -7.67
N ALA A 202 -27.88 7.34 -8.44
CA ALA A 202 -26.80 8.33 -8.42
C ALA A 202 -26.25 8.62 -7.02
N GLU A 203 -26.17 7.58 -6.18
CA GLU A 203 -25.63 7.71 -4.82
C GLU A 203 -24.10 7.51 -4.84
N PRO A 204 -23.32 8.46 -4.28
CA PRO A 204 -21.87 8.31 -4.19
C PRO A 204 -21.54 7.15 -3.24
N MET A 205 -20.47 6.40 -3.53
CA MET A 205 -20.17 5.19 -2.77
C MET A 205 -18.69 4.87 -2.65
N VAL A 206 -18.36 4.16 -1.57
CA VAL A 206 -17.07 3.53 -1.30
C VAL A 206 -17.26 2.02 -1.36
N ILE A 207 -16.47 1.34 -2.19
CA ILE A 207 -16.54 -0.11 -2.38
C ILE A 207 -15.22 -0.70 -1.90
N ALA A 208 -15.28 -1.56 -0.87
CA ALA A 208 -14.13 -2.27 -0.32
C ALA A 208 -14.18 -3.75 -0.71
N PHE A 209 -13.22 -4.17 -1.53
CA PHE A 209 -12.99 -5.57 -1.88
C PHE A 209 -11.91 -6.16 -0.96
N SER A 210 -12.33 -7.00 -0.02
CA SER A 210 -11.45 -7.58 0.98
C SER A 210 -12.01 -8.88 1.55
N THR A 211 -11.12 -9.78 1.95
CA THR A 211 -11.46 -11.01 2.69
C THR A 211 -10.72 -11.06 4.02
N PRO A 212 -11.27 -10.43 5.09
CA PRO A 212 -10.57 -10.29 6.37
C PRO A 212 -10.00 -11.59 6.95
N ALA A 213 -10.74 -12.70 6.89
CA ALA A 213 -10.31 -13.93 7.56
C ALA A 213 -9.42 -14.85 6.71
N PHE A 214 -9.44 -14.73 5.38
CA PHE A 214 -8.77 -15.69 4.49
C PHE A 214 -7.77 -15.09 3.51
N CYS A 215 -7.67 -13.77 3.39
CA CYS A 215 -6.82 -13.21 2.34
C CYS A 215 -5.34 -13.43 2.62
N ARG A 216 -4.59 -13.68 1.54
CA ARG A 216 -3.16 -14.02 1.61
C ARG A 216 -2.30 -12.85 2.07
N SER A 217 -2.73 -11.63 1.75
CA SER A 217 -1.96 -10.43 2.03
C SER A 217 -1.92 -10.06 3.51
N GLN A 218 -2.85 -10.58 4.33
CA GLN A 218 -3.10 -10.14 5.72
C GLN A 218 -3.43 -8.64 5.86
N MET A 219 -3.65 -7.94 4.73
CA MET A 219 -3.96 -6.51 4.73
C MET A 219 -5.47 -6.25 4.69
N CYS A 220 -6.29 -7.27 4.38
CA CYS A 220 -7.73 -7.13 4.20
C CYS A 220 -8.46 -6.78 5.49
N GLY A 221 -8.07 -7.39 6.62
CA GLY A 221 -8.60 -7.03 7.93
C GLY A 221 -8.40 -5.54 8.24
N PRO A 222 -7.15 -5.03 8.24
CA PRO A 222 -6.86 -3.60 8.40
C PRO A 222 -7.67 -2.69 7.47
N VAL A 223 -7.74 -3.01 6.18
CA VAL A 223 -8.45 -2.18 5.19
C VAL A 223 -9.96 -2.19 5.39
N THR A 224 -10.52 -3.33 5.78
CA THR A 224 -11.95 -3.43 6.15
C THR A 224 -12.24 -2.61 7.40
N ALA A 225 -11.33 -2.60 8.38
CA ALA A 225 -11.46 -1.79 9.59
C ALA A 225 -11.45 -0.28 9.27
N VAL A 226 -10.57 0.17 8.36
CA VAL A 226 -10.57 1.56 7.87
C VAL A 226 -11.89 1.92 7.19
N ALA A 227 -12.41 1.04 6.32
CA ALA A 227 -13.70 1.27 5.68
C ALA A 227 -14.87 1.32 6.69
N ALA A 228 -14.83 0.47 7.73
CA ALA A 228 -15.81 0.47 8.82
C ALA A 228 -15.73 1.74 9.68
N GLU A 229 -14.52 2.22 9.98
CA GLU A 229 -14.30 3.48 10.69
C GLU A 229 -14.88 4.65 9.91
N LEU A 230 -14.59 4.73 8.60
CA LEU A 230 -15.09 5.79 7.73
C LEU A 230 -16.60 5.68 7.51
N TYR A 231 -17.17 4.46 7.48
CA TYR A 231 -18.62 4.27 7.48
C TYR A 231 -19.26 4.99 8.67
N ASN A 232 -18.72 4.82 9.89
CA ASN A 232 -19.29 5.47 11.07
C ASN A 232 -19.32 7.00 10.97
N ARG A 233 -18.39 7.60 10.21
CA ARG A 233 -18.28 9.05 10.01
C ARG A 233 -19.08 9.57 8.82
N TRP A 234 -19.21 8.77 7.75
CA TRP A 234 -19.66 9.24 6.44
C TRP A 234 -20.92 8.56 5.89
N GLN A 235 -21.50 7.57 6.58
CA GLN A 235 -22.67 6.80 6.11
C GLN A 235 -23.90 7.64 5.70
N ASP A 236 -24.05 8.85 6.25
CA ASP A 236 -25.15 9.76 5.92
C ASP A 236 -24.93 10.51 4.60
N HIS A 237 -23.70 10.53 4.09
CA HIS A 237 -23.29 11.29 2.90
C HIS A 237 -22.89 10.40 1.71
N VAL A 238 -22.34 9.22 1.98
CA VAL A 238 -21.92 8.24 0.97
C VAL A 238 -22.32 6.83 1.40
N ARG A 239 -22.55 5.96 0.43
CA ARG A 239 -22.77 4.53 0.69
C ARG A 239 -21.44 3.83 0.89
N PHE A 240 -21.41 2.83 1.76
CA PHE A 240 -20.28 1.90 1.86
C PHE A 240 -20.77 0.52 1.49
N ILE A 241 -19.97 -0.20 0.70
CA ILE A 241 -20.26 -1.56 0.27
C ILE A 241 -18.99 -2.39 0.51
N HIS A 242 -19.08 -3.41 1.37
CA HIS A 242 -18.02 -4.41 1.50
C HIS A 242 -18.36 -5.63 0.66
N ILE A 243 -17.41 -6.09 -0.15
CA ILE A 243 -17.58 -7.24 -1.03
C ILE A 243 -16.41 -8.19 -0.80
N GLU A 244 -16.72 -9.43 -0.47
CA GLU A 244 -15.77 -10.53 -0.44
C GLU A 244 -15.40 -10.92 -1.88
N PRO A 245 -14.15 -10.69 -2.34
CA PRO A 245 -13.78 -11.00 -3.71
C PRO A 245 -13.69 -12.52 -3.96
N PHE A 246 -13.71 -13.36 -2.92
CA PHE A 246 -13.62 -14.81 -3.04
C PHE A 246 -14.90 -15.56 -2.67
N ASP A 247 -15.05 -16.74 -3.26
CA ASP A 247 -16.04 -17.73 -2.84
C ASP A 247 -15.76 -18.22 -1.41
N LEU A 248 -16.61 -17.79 -0.47
CA LEU A 248 -16.45 -18.12 0.94
C LEU A 248 -16.73 -19.58 1.27
N VAL A 249 -17.55 -20.28 0.48
CA VAL A 249 -17.78 -21.72 0.68
C VAL A 249 -16.48 -22.46 0.40
N ALA A 250 -15.90 -22.23 -0.78
CA ALA A 250 -14.63 -22.85 -1.17
C ALA A 250 -13.47 -22.46 -0.23
N ALA A 251 -13.43 -21.19 0.22
CA ALA A 251 -12.42 -20.74 1.18
C ALA A 251 -12.54 -21.45 2.54
N ARG A 252 -13.77 -21.67 3.03
CA ARG A 252 -14.03 -22.33 4.32
C ARG A 252 -13.85 -23.84 4.31
N THR A 253 -14.26 -24.50 3.23
CA THR A 253 -14.22 -25.97 3.17
C THR A 253 -12.83 -26.47 2.77
N ASP A 254 -12.22 -25.81 1.80
CA ASP A 254 -11.06 -26.35 1.08
C ASP A 254 -9.84 -25.41 1.10
N GLY A 255 -9.98 -24.22 1.69
CA GLY A 255 -8.94 -23.18 1.69
C GLY A 255 -8.68 -22.55 0.31
N GLN A 256 -9.58 -22.78 -0.66
CA GLN A 256 -9.40 -22.31 -2.04
C GLN A 256 -9.90 -20.88 -2.21
N LEU A 257 -9.02 -19.99 -2.66
CA LEU A 257 -9.35 -18.59 -2.96
C LEU A 257 -9.69 -18.44 -4.44
N THR A 258 -10.97 -18.58 -4.76
CA THR A 258 -11.49 -18.44 -6.12
C THR A 258 -12.29 -17.15 -6.24
N PHE A 259 -11.93 -16.28 -7.18
CA PHE A 259 -12.65 -15.02 -7.39
C PHE A 259 -14.14 -15.24 -7.68
N THR A 260 -15.01 -14.41 -7.10
CA THR A 260 -16.45 -14.38 -7.38
C THR A 260 -16.73 -13.78 -8.76
N PRO A 261 -17.95 -13.96 -9.33
CA PRO A 261 -18.34 -13.25 -10.54
C PRO A 261 -18.15 -11.73 -10.44
N VAL A 262 -18.52 -11.13 -9.29
CA VAL A 262 -18.34 -9.69 -9.05
C VAL A 262 -16.87 -9.30 -9.12
N ALA A 263 -15.96 -10.02 -8.43
CA ALA A 263 -14.53 -9.70 -8.52
C ALA A 263 -13.99 -9.81 -9.96
N ARG A 264 -14.53 -10.74 -10.78
CA ARG A 264 -14.19 -10.86 -12.20
C ARG A 264 -14.76 -9.73 -13.06
N GLU A 265 -15.96 -9.23 -12.77
CA GLU A 265 -16.54 -8.05 -13.45
C GLU A 265 -15.63 -6.82 -13.32
N TRP A 266 -15.01 -6.67 -12.16
CA TRP A 266 -14.04 -5.61 -11.86
C TRP A 266 -12.61 -5.94 -12.32
N ASN A 267 -12.41 -7.12 -12.92
CA ASN A 267 -11.12 -7.66 -13.36
C ASN A 267 -10.04 -7.65 -12.26
N LEU A 268 -10.44 -7.86 -10.99
CA LEU A 268 -9.50 -7.92 -9.87
C LEU A 268 -8.54 -9.10 -10.01
N LYS A 269 -7.27 -8.88 -9.66
CA LYS A 269 -6.22 -9.91 -9.62
C LYS A 269 -5.67 -10.14 -8.22
N THR A 270 -6.00 -9.24 -7.31
CA THR A 270 -5.46 -9.14 -5.94
C THR A 270 -6.49 -8.54 -5.00
N GLU A 271 -6.18 -8.55 -3.72
CA GLU A 271 -6.89 -7.86 -2.66
C GLU A 271 -5.90 -7.39 -1.56
N PRO A 272 -6.26 -6.35 -0.79
CA PRO A 272 -7.51 -5.59 -0.84
C PRO A 272 -7.51 -4.46 -1.88
N TRP A 273 -8.71 -4.07 -2.30
CA TRP A 273 -8.95 -2.88 -3.11
C TRP A 273 -10.03 -1.99 -2.47
N ILE A 274 -9.86 -0.67 -2.57
CA ILE A 274 -10.92 0.30 -2.31
C ILE A 274 -11.12 1.16 -3.56
N PHE A 275 -12.37 1.31 -3.97
CA PHE A 275 -12.80 2.25 -5.00
C PHE A 275 -13.74 3.29 -4.40
N VAL A 276 -13.54 4.56 -4.75
CA VAL A 276 -14.36 5.70 -4.37
C VAL A 276 -15.04 6.20 -5.63
N ILE A 277 -16.37 6.22 -5.64
CA ILE A 277 -17.20 6.40 -6.84
C ILE A 277 -18.07 7.63 -6.67
N ASP A 278 -18.01 8.55 -7.65
CA ASP A 278 -18.82 9.76 -7.65
C ASP A 278 -20.29 9.51 -8.00
N THR A 279 -21.11 10.57 -7.92
CA THR A 279 -22.54 10.52 -8.24
C THR A 279 -22.83 10.24 -9.71
N GLY A 280 -21.85 10.40 -10.61
CA GLY A 280 -21.94 10.04 -12.01
C GLY A 280 -21.64 8.57 -12.28
N GLY A 281 -21.24 7.80 -11.25
CA GLY A 281 -20.85 6.40 -11.40
C GLY A 281 -19.43 6.19 -11.93
N HIS A 282 -18.56 7.20 -11.80
CA HIS A 282 -17.16 7.12 -12.22
C HIS A 282 -16.23 6.98 -11.01
N VAL A 283 -15.09 6.32 -11.22
CA VAL A 283 -14.06 6.20 -10.18
C VAL A 283 -13.43 7.57 -9.91
N ALA A 284 -13.64 8.11 -8.71
CA ALA A 284 -13.00 9.32 -8.23
C ALA A 284 -11.62 9.05 -7.61
N ALA A 285 -11.47 7.91 -6.92
CA ALA A 285 -10.20 7.44 -6.38
C ALA A 285 -10.17 5.91 -6.27
N ARG A 286 -8.96 5.35 -6.22
CA ARG A 286 -8.71 3.92 -6.11
C ARG A 286 -7.45 3.62 -5.31
N PHE A 287 -7.49 2.56 -4.51
CA PHE A 287 -6.40 2.15 -3.65
C PHE A 287 -6.24 0.63 -3.70
N GLU A 288 -5.06 0.16 -4.08
CA GLU A 288 -4.67 -1.24 -3.92
C GLU A 288 -3.81 -1.39 -2.66
N GLY A 289 -4.02 -2.48 -1.92
CA GLY A 289 -3.25 -2.80 -0.74
C GLY A 289 -3.73 -2.10 0.52
N ILE A 290 -2.91 -2.14 1.56
CA ILE A 290 -3.17 -1.42 2.81
C ILE A 290 -3.37 0.06 2.54
N VAL A 291 -4.31 0.74 3.18
CA VAL A 291 -4.56 2.19 3.05
C VAL A 291 -5.11 2.70 4.38
N SER A 292 -4.65 3.86 4.86
CA SER A 292 -5.13 4.46 6.10
C SER A 292 -6.35 5.34 5.88
N ALA A 293 -7.03 5.70 6.97
CA ALA A 293 -8.16 6.62 6.91
C ALA A 293 -7.73 8.01 6.40
N GLU A 294 -6.54 8.48 6.77
CA GLU A 294 -6.00 9.77 6.32
C GLU A 294 -5.72 9.81 4.82
N GLU A 295 -5.41 8.66 4.20
CA GLU A 295 -5.26 8.56 2.74
C GLU A 295 -6.61 8.51 2.03
N LEU A 296 -7.58 7.80 2.60
CA LEU A 296 -8.87 7.51 1.95
C LEU A 296 -9.91 8.62 2.14
N GLU A 297 -9.99 9.20 3.33
CA GLU A 297 -11.02 10.17 3.70
C GLU A 297 -11.07 11.41 2.79
N PRO A 298 -9.96 12.02 2.36
CA PRO A 298 -10.01 13.16 1.44
C PRO A 298 -10.70 12.84 0.11
N ALA A 299 -10.63 11.59 -0.36
CA ALA A 299 -11.34 11.17 -1.57
C ALA A 299 -12.85 11.02 -1.32
N ILE A 300 -13.24 10.60 -0.11
CA ILE A 300 -14.65 10.52 0.31
C ILE A 300 -15.24 11.93 0.44
N GLU A 301 -14.52 12.84 1.10
CA GLU A 301 -14.89 14.25 1.24
C GLU A 301 -15.17 14.90 -0.12
N ALA A 302 -14.36 14.58 -1.13
CA ALA A 302 -14.50 15.13 -2.48
C ALA A 302 -15.78 14.71 -3.21
N ILE A 303 -16.34 13.54 -2.89
CA ILE A 303 -17.58 13.01 -3.52
C ILE A 303 -18.82 13.16 -2.64
N ALA A 304 -18.63 13.47 -1.35
CA ALA A 304 -19.71 13.56 -0.39
C ALA A 304 -20.72 14.64 -0.82
N VAL A 305 -21.99 14.26 -0.95
CA VAL A 305 -23.06 15.21 -1.26
C VAL A 305 -23.32 16.04 0.00
N THR A 306 -22.90 17.30 -0.01
CA THR A 306 -23.32 18.25 1.02
C THR A 306 -24.79 18.58 0.79
N THR A 307 -25.67 18.13 1.67
CA THR A 307 -27.06 18.58 1.68
C THR A 307 -27.04 20.10 1.85
N ARG A 308 -27.33 20.85 0.77
CA ARG A 308 -27.61 22.28 0.91
C ARG A 308 -28.87 22.40 1.76
N THR A 309 -28.70 22.89 2.97
CA THR A 309 -29.78 23.33 3.87
C THR A 309 -30.59 24.46 3.25
#